data_AF-A0A810NS69-F1
#
_entry.id   AF-A0A810NS69-F1
#
_cell.length_a   1.000
_cell.length_b   1.000
_cell.length_c   1.000
_cell.angle_alpha   90.00
_cell.angle_beta   90.00
_cell.angle_gamma   90.00
#
_symmetry.space_group_name_H-M   'P 1'
#
loop_
_entity.id
_entity.type
_entity.pdbx_description
1 polymer ?
#
loop_
_entity_poly.entity_id
_entity_poly.type
_entity_poly.pdbx_seq_one_letter_code
_entity_poly.pdbx_strand_id
1 'polypeptide(L)'
;MWTAVMADPTVPIAREVLAMVVADQRQWTRRWLYPPLRIVSRVAVWLIRVVKTLLPIRLSAHAVMDRLCVWFLRRFVSPRAGELLIRHFLIETDLLAFIARNSGVAGVPEPVLRPTTLAGLGDRAVIEHDVNVYDVLIALGAGRPGPRGPLDFSMLGLPAIDASPQVRRWLRLDIQTALCLMNIPFALCLTTEEYRRAVHSMRLDESLMTVLAELTGDDTFLRWRPGGVVVRVDSGLDVPRAVYEHAVVHEYAHARLVALAAGGAGQASSRTA
;
A
#
# COMPACT_ATOMS: atom_id res chain seq x y z
N MET A 1 24.24 -8.44 -8.34
CA MET A 1 23.20 -7.89 -7.43
C MET A 1 21.81 -8.39 -7.79
N TRP A 2 21.17 -7.94 -8.89
CA TRP A 2 19.79 -8.32 -9.23
C TRP A 2 19.56 -9.82 -9.43
N THR A 3 20.52 -10.55 -9.98
CA THR A 3 20.45 -12.02 -10.09
C THR A 3 20.34 -12.69 -8.74
N ALA A 4 21.04 -12.17 -7.72
CA ALA A 4 20.96 -12.72 -6.36
C ALA A 4 19.58 -12.48 -5.74
N VAL A 5 19.02 -11.28 -5.90
CA VAL A 5 17.66 -10.95 -5.43
C VAL A 5 16.61 -11.84 -6.10
N MET A 6 16.72 -12.06 -7.42
CA MET A 6 15.80 -12.93 -8.16
C MET A 6 15.92 -14.41 -7.79
N ALA A 7 17.14 -14.86 -7.47
CA ALA A 7 17.43 -16.24 -7.08
C ALA A 7 17.14 -16.53 -5.59
N ASP A 8 16.92 -15.50 -4.78
CA ASP A 8 16.70 -15.66 -3.35
C ASP A 8 15.39 -16.44 -3.08
N PRO A 9 15.47 -17.64 -2.47
CA PRO A 9 14.29 -18.44 -2.16
C PRO A 9 13.49 -17.87 -0.98
N THR A 10 14.08 -16.98 -0.18
CA THR A 10 13.48 -16.47 1.06
C THR A 10 12.54 -15.29 0.86
N VAL A 11 12.55 -14.66 -0.32
CA VAL A 11 11.63 -13.55 -0.64
C VAL A 11 10.21 -14.11 -0.84
N PRO A 12 9.24 -13.75 0.02
CA PRO A 12 7.91 -14.34 0.04
C PRO A 12 6.98 -13.61 -0.97
N ILE A 13 7.38 -13.55 -2.24
CA ILE A 13 6.57 -12.97 -3.32
C ILE A 13 6.57 -13.92 -4.52
N ALA A 14 5.45 -13.97 -5.25
CA ALA A 14 5.39 -14.62 -6.56
C ALA A 14 6.50 -14.12 -7.50
N ARG A 15 7.15 -15.05 -8.22
CA ARG A 15 8.34 -14.75 -9.04
C ARG A 15 8.07 -13.73 -10.14
N GLU A 16 6.86 -13.73 -10.68
CA GLU A 16 6.38 -12.76 -11.68
C GLU A 16 6.36 -11.33 -11.12
N VAL A 17 5.83 -11.17 -9.90
CA VAL A 17 5.77 -9.87 -9.21
C VAL A 17 7.16 -9.42 -8.78
N LEU A 18 8.00 -10.34 -8.27
CA LEU A 18 9.39 -10.02 -7.95
C LEU A 18 10.15 -9.53 -9.20
N ALA A 19 9.94 -10.16 -10.35
CA ALA A 19 10.53 -9.72 -11.62
C ALA A 19 10.05 -8.31 -12.01
N MET A 20 8.77 -8.00 -11.77
CA MET A 20 8.20 -6.67 -12.00
C MET A 20 8.82 -5.61 -11.09
N VAL A 21 8.93 -5.89 -9.79
CA VAL A 21 9.59 -5.02 -8.80
C VAL A 21 11.04 -4.79 -9.19
N VAL A 22 11.80 -5.84 -9.48
CA VAL A 22 13.21 -5.72 -9.91
C VAL A 22 13.34 -4.90 -11.21
N ALA A 23 12.42 -5.09 -12.17
CA ALA A 23 12.43 -4.32 -13.40
C ALA A 23 12.13 -2.83 -13.18
N ASP A 24 11.25 -2.49 -12.23
CA ASP A 24 10.97 -1.11 -11.81
C ASP A 24 12.19 -0.47 -11.13
N GLN A 25 12.84 -1.17 -10.19
CA GLN A 25 14.02 -0.67 -9.48
C GLN A 25 15.24 -0.47 -10.41
N ARG A 26 15.29 -1.16 -11.54
CA ARG A 26 16.36 -1.03 -12.55
C ARG A 26 16.18 0.17 -13.49
N GLN A 27 15.10 0.94 -13.38
CA GLN A 27 14.88 2.07 -14.27
C GLN A 27 15.91 3.18 -14.04
N TRP A 28 16.25 3.88 -15.12
CA TRP A 28 17.22 4.98 -15.08
C TRP A 28 16.72 6.14 -14.22
N THR A 29 15.40 6.35 -14.16
CA THR A 29 14.74 7.36 -13.32
C THR A 29 15.06 7.12 -11.85
N ARG A 30 15.08 5.86 -11.41
CA ARG A 30 15.46 5.50 -10.04
C ARG A 30 16.93 5.80 -9.76
N ARG A 31 17.82 5.56 -10.72
CA ARG A 31 19.25 5.77 -10.52
C ARG A 31 19.63 7.26 -10.51
N TRP A 32 19.03 8.05 -11.38
CA TRP A 32 19.49 9.42 -11.65
C TRP A 32 18.49 10.51 -11.25
N LEU A 33 17.18 10.26 -11.40
CA LEU A 33 16.15 11.26 -11.14
C LEU A 33 15.66 11.23 -9.68
N TYR A 34 15.53 10.03 -9.09
CA TYR A 34 15.05 9.87 -7.72
C TYR A 34 15.88 10.60 -6.67
N PRO A 35 17.24 10.51 -6.63
CA PRO A 35 18.02 11.16 -5.59
C PRO A 35 17.82 12.69 -5.49
N PRO A 36 17.94 13.48 -6.58
CA PRO A 36 17.68 14.92 -6.50
C PRO A 36 16.20 15.21 -6.27
N LEU A 37 15.30 14.46 -6.90
CA LEU A 37 13.86 14.72 -6.81
C LEU A 37 13.29 14.45 -5.42
N ARG A 38 13.88 13.51 -4.69
CA ARG A 38 13.57 13.26 -3.28
C ARG A 38 13.84 14.50 -2.42
N ILE A 39 14.95 15.20 -2.65
CA ILE A 39 15.28 16.43 -1.92
C ILE A 39 14.28 17.53 -2.29
N VAL A 40 14.04 17.73 -3.60
CA VAL A 40 13.10 18.73 -4.11
C VAL A 40 11.69 18.51 -3.55
N SER A 41 11.19 17.27 -3.59
CA SER A 41 9.88 16.90 -3.06
C SER A 41 9.76 17.23 -1.57
N ARG A 42 10.77 16.90 -0.76
CA ARG A 42 10.78 17.21 0.68
C ARG A 42 10.76 18.71 0.94
N VAL A 43 11.58 19.48 0.23
CA VAL A 43 11.61 20.95 0.36
C VAL A 43 10.27 21.56 -0.06
N ALA A 44 9.69 21.09 -1.18
CA ALA A 44 8.39 21.56 -1.66
C ALA A 44 7.27 21.28 -0.65
N VAL A 45 7.21 20.06 -0.11
CA VAL A 45 6.21 19.68 0.90
C VAL A 45 6.40 20.48 2.19
N TRP A 46 7.65 20.65 2.64
CA TRP A 46 7.94 21.48 3.81
C TRP A 46 7.48 22.93 3.59
N LEU A 47 7.79 23.52 2.44
CA LEU A 47 7.37 24.88 2.09
C LEU A 47 5.84 25.00 2.05
N ILE A 48 5.14 24.07 1.40
CA ILE A 48 3.67 24.05 1.34
C ILE A 48 3.08 24.01 2.75
N ARG A 49 3.65 23.19 3.64
CA ARG A 49 3.22 23.11 5.04
C ARG A 49 3.45 24.41 5.79
N VAL A 50 4.64 25.02 5.67
CA VAL A 50 4.94 26.31 6.27
C VAL A 50 3.94 27.37 5.79
N VAL A 51 3.69 27.44 4.47
CA VAL A 51 2.73 28.37 3.89
C VAL A 51 1.31 28.14 4.42
N LYS A 52 0.85 26.89 4.49
CA LYS A 52 -0.46 26.53 5.06
C LYS A 52 -0.59 26.75 6.56
N THR A 53 0.52 26.78 7.29
CA THR A 53 0.54 27.12 8.71
C THR A 53 0.51 28.63 8.92
N LEU A 54 1.21 29.39 8.07
CA LEU A 54 1.25 30.85 8.13
C LEU A 54 -0.01 31.52 7.57
N LEU A 55 -0.59 30.93 6.52
CA LEU A 55 -1.84 31.37 5.92
C LEU A 55 -2.93 30.37 6.30
N PRO A 56 -4.01 30.75 7.02
CA PRO A 56 -5.06 29.83 7.49
C PRO A 56 -5.99 29.37 6.35
N ILE A 57 -5.43 29.02 5.19
CA ILE A 57 -6.18 28.60 4.01
C ILE A 57 -6.49 27.11 4.13
N ARG A 58 -7.75 26.80 4.42
CA ARG A 58 -8.28 25.43 4.40
C ARG A 58 -8.63 25.01 2.97
N LEU A 59 -7.62 24.90 2.11
CA LEU A 59 -7.81 24.31 0.79
C LEU A 59 -8.00 22.80 0.95
N SER A 60 -9.22 22.34 0.68
CA SER A 60 -9.51 20.94 0.40
C SER A 60 -10.07 20.87 -1.01
N ALA A 61 -9.29 20.27 -1.91
CA ALA A 61 -9.62 20.16 -3.33
C ALA A 61 -9.46 18.72 -3.81
N HIS A 62 -10.18 17.79 -3.17
CA HIS A 62 -10.10 16.35 -3.47
C HIS A 62 -10.31 16.03 -4.96
N ALA A 63 -11.33 16.64 -5.60
CA ALA A 63 -11.58 16.42 -7.03
C ALA A 63 -10.47 16.94 -7.95
N VAL A 64 -9.69 17.94 -7.52
CA VAL A 64 -8.52 18.43 -8.28
C VAL A 64 -7.34 17.48 -8.07
N MET A 65 -7.13 17.04 -6.83
CA MET A 65 -6.12 16.06 -6.48
C MET A 65 -6.30 14.76 -7.28
N ASP A 66 -7.50 14.18 -7.29
CA ASP A 66 -7.79 12.93 -7.98
C ASP A 66 -7.56 13.05 -9.48
N ARG A 67 -8.08 14.13 -10.10
CA ARG A 67 -7.88 14.38 -11.53
C ARG A 67 -6.40 14.54 -11.89
N LEU A 68 -5.65 15.28 -11.08
CA LEU A 68 -4.22 15.48 -11.31
C LEU A 68 -3.43 14.18 -11.08
N CYS A 69 -3.79 13.40 -10.06
CA CYS A 69 -3.21 12.10 -9.75
C CYS A 69 -3.41 11.14 -10.94
N VAL A 70 -4.66 10.89 -11.36
CA VAL A 70 -4.98 9.99 -12.48
C VAL A 70 -4.32 10.48 -13.78
N TRP A 71 -4.34 11.79 -14.05
CA TRP A 71 -3.64 12.35 -15.21
C TRP A 71 -2.13 12.09 -15.16
N PHE A 72 -1.49 12.33 -14.01
CA PHE A 72 -0.06 12.11 -13.82
C PHE A 72 0.31 10.63 -13.97
N LEU A 73 -0.44 9.75 -13.31
CA LEU A 73 -0.27 8.30 -13.40
C LEU A 73 -0.40 7.79 -14.83
N ARG A 74 -1.35 8.32 -15.62
CA ARG A 74 -1.55 7.92 -17.02
C ARG A 74 -0.46 8.45 -17.97
N ARG A 75 0.15 9.61 -17.66
CA ARG A 75 1.06 10.30 -18.59
C ARG A 75 2.55 10.15 -18.27
N PHE A 76 2.94 9.94 -17.02
CA PHE A 76 4.34 9.96 -16.59
C PHE A 76 4.82 8.67 -15.92
N VAL A 77 3.94 7.88 -15.34
CA VAL A 77 4.33 6.65 -14.60
C VAL A 77 4.48 5.49 -15.57
N SER A 78 5.44 4.59 -15.37
CA SER A 78 5.55 3.41 -16.24
C SER A 78 4.35 2.46 -16.06
N PRO A 79 3.91 1.69 -17.08
CA PRO A 79 2.79 0.74 -16.90
C PRO A 79 3.02 -0.25 -15.76
N ARG A 80 4.27 -0.71 -15.59
CA ARG A 80 4.66 -1.62 -14.50
C ARG A 80 4.54 -0.96 -13.13
N ALA A 81 5.00 0.28 -12.98
CA ALA A 81 4.82 1.04 -11.74
C ALA A 81 3.34 1.30 -11.44
N GLY A 82 2.52 1.55 -12.47
CA GLY A 82 1.07 1.67 -12.34
C GLY A 82 0.41 0.36 -11.93
N GLU A 83 0.87 -0.78 -12.44
CA GLU A 83 0.40 -2.10 -12.06
C GLU A 83 0.74 -2.42 -10.60
N LEU A 84 1.97 -2.17 -10.16
CA LEU A 84 2.38 -2.30 -8.75
C LEU A 84 1.55 -1.39 -7.84
N LEU A 85 1.24 -0.17 -8.28
CA LEU A 85 0.39 0.75 -7.52
C LEU A 85 -1.04 0.22 -7.39
N ILE A 86 -1.70 -0.18 -8.48
CA ILE A 86 -3.07 -0.74 -8.42
C ILE A 86 -3.08 -2.03 -7.57
N ARG A 87 -2.06 -2.87 -7.74
CA ARG A 87 -1.92 -4.13 -7.01
C ARG A 87 -1.87 -3.90 -5.50
N HIS A 88 -1.15 -2.87 -5.05
CA HIS A 88 -1.08 -2.52 -3.63
C HIS A 88 -2.46 -2.22 -3.04
N PHE A 89 -3.30 -1.44 -3.73
CA PHE A 89 -4.67 -1.13 -3.26
C PHE A 89 -5.54 -2.38 -3.13
N LEU A 90 -5.43 -3.29 -4.10
CA LEU A 90 -6.16 -4.57 -4.08
C LEU A 90 -5.70 -5.44 -2.92
N ILE A 91 -4.38 -5.56 -2.74
CA ILE A 91 -3.79 -6.38 -1.68
C ILE A 91 -4.14 -5.84 -0.30
N GLU A 92 -3.99 -4.54 -0.07
CA GLU A 92 -4.34 -3.93 1.21
C GLU A 92 -5.83 -4.19 1.54
N THR A 93 -6.70 -4.01 0.55
CA THR A 93 -8.13 -4.31 0.69
C THR A 93 -8.38 -5.77 1.05
N ASP A 94 -7.69 -6.72 0.41
CA ASP A 94 -7.80 -8.14 0.73
C ASP A 94 -7.29 -8.45 2.15
N LEU A 95 -6.19 -7.82 2.60
CA LEU A 95 -5.65 -7.99 3.95
C LEU A 95 -6.62 -7.47 5.01
N LEU A 96 -7.19 -6.28 4.80
CA LEU A 96 -8.16 -5.68 5.70
C LEU A 96 -9.46 -6.49 5.73
N ALA A 97 -9.94 -6.97 4.58
CA ALA A 97 -11.10 -7.87 4.50
C ALA A 97 -10.84 -9.20 5.19
N PHE A 98 -9.63 -9.76 5.06
CA PHE A 98 -9.21 -10.95 5.81
C PHE A 98 -9.30 -10.74 7.31
N ILE A 99 -8.78 -9.61 7.81
CA ILE A 99 -8.86 -9.27 9.23
C ILE A 99 -10.31 -9.09 9.66
N ALA A 100 -11.12 -8.34 8.90
CA ALA A 100 -12.52 -8.10 9.21
C ALA A 100 -13.30 -9.41 9.39
N ARG A 101 -13.18 -10.34 8.44
CA ARG A 101 -13.89 -11.62 8.47
C ARG A 101 -13.38 -12.60 9.51
N ASN A 102 -12.09 -12.58 9.83
CA ASN A 102 -11.46 -13.56 10.72
C ASN A 102 -11.30 -13.08 12.18
N SER A 103 -11.41 -11.77 12.45
CA SER A 103 -11.26 -11.19 13.79
C SER A 103 -12.30 -11.67 14.80
N GLY A 104 -13.45 -12.12 14.31
CA GLY A 104 -14.62 -12.40 15.12
C GLY A 104 -15.27 -11.14 15.73
N VAL A 105 -14.69 -9.94 15.59
CA VAL A 105 -15.28 -8.73 16.16
C VAL A 105 -16.48 -8.31 15.31
N ALA A 106 -17.63 -8.12 15.94
CA ALA A 106 -18.84 -7.70 15.23
C ALA A 106 -18.72 -6.23 14.83
N GLY A 107 -19.12 -5.91 13.60
CA GLY A 107 -19.17 -4.53 13.10
C GLY A 107 -17.83 -4.00 12.56
N VAL A 108 -16.82 -4.85 12.35
CA VAL A 108 -15.62 -4.44 11.61
C VAL A 108 -16.01 -4.19 10.14
N PRO A 109 -15.74 -3.00 9.59
CA PRO A 109 -16.08 -2.69 8.21
C PRO A 109 -15.24 -3.55 7.26
N GLU A 110 -15.88 -4.09 6.23
CA GLU A 110 -15.18 -4.78 5.15
C GLU A 110 -14.91 -3.79 4.01
N PRO A 111 -13.64 -3.48 3.69
CA PRO A 111 -13.32 -2.56 2.61
C PRO A 111 -13.70 -3.13 1.25
N VAL A 112 -14.28 -2.29 0.38
CA VAL A 112 -14.78 -2.70 -0.95
C VAL A 112 -13.92 -2.11 -2.08
N LEU A 113 -12.88 -1.34 -1.73
CA LEU A 113 -12.05 -0.61 -2.69
C LEU A 113 -11.20 -1.54 -3.55
N ARG A 114 -11.70 -1.95 -4.70
CA ARG A 114 -10.99 -2.86 -5.63
C ARG A 114 -10.76 -2.25 -7.01
N PRO A 115 -9.90 -1.22 -7.14
CA PRO A 115 -9.60 -0.63 -8.42
C PRO A 115 -8.85 -1.64 -9.31
N THR A 116 -9.31 -1.81 -10.55
CA THR A 116 -8.62 -2.65 -11.56
C THR A 116 -7.95 -1.84 -12.65
N THR A 117 -8.17 -0.51 -12.67
CA THR A 117 -7.64 0.42 -13.67
C THR A 117 -7.10 1.68 -13.02
N LEU A 118 -6.20 2.38 -13.73
CA LEU A 118 -5.69 3.69 -13.26
C LEU A 118 -6.79 4.74 -13.12
N ALA A 119 -7.88 4.63 -13.88
CA ALA A 119 -9.03 5.53 -13.75
C ALA A 119 -9.79 5.29 -12.45
N GLY A 120 -9.84 4.04 -11.98
CA GLY A 120 -10.45 3.65 -10.71
C GLY A 120 -9.69 4.12 -9.47
N LEU A 121 -8.48 4.68 -9.63
CA LEU A 121 -7.75 5.37 -8.55
C LEU A 121 -8.22 6.82 -8.34
N GLY A 122 -9.21 7.28 -9.12
CA GLY A 122 -9.89 8.56 -8.90
C GLY A 122 -10.92 8.49 -7.78
N ASP A 123 -11.78 9.51 -7.69
CA ASP A 123 -12.97 9.54 -6.83
C ASP A 123 -12.69 9.20 -5.35
N ARG A 124 -11.67 9.83 -4.78
CA ARG A 124 -11.23 9.67 -3.39
C ARG A 124 -10.68 8.29 -3.02
N ALA A 125 -10.44 7.39 -3.98
CA ALA A 125 -9.88 6.06 -3.73
C ALA A 125 -8.62 6.10 -2.84
N VAL A 126 -7.72 7.05 -3.07
CA VAL A 126 -6.48 7.17 -2.26
C VAL A 126 -6.77 7.57 -0.81
N ILE A 127 -7.78 8.40 -0.58
CA ILE A 127 -8.17 8.81 0.78
C ILE A 127 -8.91 7.66 1.47
N GLU A 128 -9.80 6.99 0.73
CA GLU A 128 -10.57 5.84 1.22
C GLU A 128 -9.63 4.70 1.64
N HIS A 129 -8.62 4.40 0.83
CA HIS A 129 -7.54 3.47 1.15
C HIS A 129 -6.94 3.74 2.54
N ASP A 130 -6.46 4.98 2.76
CA ASP A 130 -5.86 5.35 4.04
C ASP A 130 -6.85 5.26 5.22
N VAL A 131 -8.12 5.65 4.99
CA VAL A 131 -9.17 5.65 6.03
C VAL A 131 -9.58 4.22 6.40
N ASN A 132 -9.64 3.30 5.44
CA ASN A 132 -10.04 1.91 5.67
C ASN A 132 -9.13 1.22 6.71
N VAL A 133 -7.82 1.48 6.68
CA VAL A 133 -6.87 0.95 7.67
C VAL A 133 -7.23 1.41 9.09
N TYR A 134 -7.55 2.70 9.24
CA TYR A 134 -7.97 3.25 10.53
C TYR A 134 -9.29 2.65 11.00
N ASP A 135 -10.30 2.59 10.12
CA ASP A 135 -11.63 2.14 10.47
C ASP A 135 -11.63 0.68 10.93
N VAL A 136 -10.87 -0.19 10.25
CA VAL A 136 -10.68 -1.58 10.66
C VAL A 136 -9.99 -1.66 12.03
N LEU A 137 -8.86 -0.98 12.22
CA LEU A 137 -8.12 -1.05 13.49
C LEU A 137 -8.90 -0.44 14.67
N ILE A 138 -9.65 0.63 14.44
CA ILE A 138 -10.54 1.22 15.44
C ILE A 138 -11.66 0.23 15.80
N ALA A 139 -12.27 -0.42 14.81
CA ALA A 139 -13.35 -1.37 15.02
C ALA A 139 -12.89 -2.64 15.75
N LEU A 140 -11.65 -3.09 15.55
CA LEU A 140 -11.05 -4.17 16.36
C LEU A 140 -10.97 -3.78 17.85
N GLY A 141 -10.80 -2.49 18.14
CA GLY A 141 -10.80 -1.93 19.50
C GLY A 141 -9.75 -2.59 20.41
N ALA A 142 -10.02 -2.61 21.72
CA ALA A 142 -9.20 -3.32 22.70
C ALA A 142 -9.47 -4.85 22.73
N GLY A 143 -10.38 -5.34 21.89
CA GLY A 143 -10.65 -6.77 21.77
C GLY A 143 -9.44 -7.44 21.12
N ARG A 144 -8.86 -8.45 21.78
CA ARG A 144 -7.81 -9.26 21.15
C ARG A 144 -8.43 -9.98 19.94
N PRO A 145 -7.99 -9.69 18.70
CA PRO A 145 -8.45 -10.43 17.54
C PRO A 145 -8.05 -11.90 17.74
N GLY A 146 -9.03 -12.79 17.65
CA GLY A 146 -8.84 -14.21 17.84
C GLY A 146 -9.77 -14.97 16.92
N PRO A 147 -9.25 -15.94 16.13
CA PRO A 147 -10.07 -16.65 15.17
C PRO A 147 -11.19 -17.39 15.89
N ARG A 148 -12.44 -17.18 15.43
CA ARG A 148 -13.63 -17.86 15.98
C ARG A 148 -13.97 -19.18 15.28
N GLY A 149 -13.09 -19.65 14.39
CA GLY A 149 -13.28 -20.85 13.58
C GLY A 149 -12.16 -21.04 12.55
N PRO A 150 -12.36 -21.91 11.54
CA PRO A 150 -11.46 -22.01 10.40
C PRO A 150 -11.31 -20.66 9.70
N LEU A 151 -10.09 -20.33 9.28
CA LEU A 151 -9.81 -19.07 8.60
C LEU A 151 -10.47 -19.03 7.22
N ASP A 152 -11.20 -17.95 6.93
CA ASP A 152 -11.72 -17.64 5.60
C ASP A 152 -10.64 -16.92 4.77
N PHE A 153 -10.28 -17.51 3.64
CA PHE A 153 -9.31 -16.97 2.68
C PHE A 153 -9.94 -16.57 1.33
N SER A 154 -11.28 -16.56 1.23
CA SER A 154 -12.00 -16.34 -0.04
C SER A 154 -11.77 -14.97 -0.67
N MET A 155 -11.29 -13.99 0.10
CA MET A 155 -11.01 -12.63 -0.37
C MET A 155 -9.69 -12.49 -1.14
N LEU A 156 -8.74 -13.41 -1.00
CA LEU A 156 -7.36 -13.27 -1.51
C LEU A 156 -7.22 -13.33 -3.05
N GLY A 157 -8.33 -13.47 -3.78
CA GLY A 157 -8.34 -13.56 -5.23
C GLY A 157 -8.14 -12.20 -5.89
N LEU A 158 -6.97 -11.98 -6.49
CA LEU A 158 -6.67 -10.75 -7.22
C LEU A 158 -7.29 -10.74 -8.62
N PRO A 159 -8.06 -9.70 -9.00
CA PRO A 159 -8.55 -9.54 -10.36
C PRO A 159 -7.42 -9.17 -11.34
N ALA A 160 -7.68 -9.30 -12.63
CA ALA A 160 -6.76 -8.82 -13.67
C ALA A 160 -6.62 -7.29 -13.60
N ILE A 161 -5.37 -6.81 -13.63
CA ILE A 161 -5.04 -5.39 -13.52
C ILE A 161 -4.77 -4.82 -14.91
N ASP A 162 -5.44 -3.72 -15.25
CA ASP A 162 -5.18 -2.93 -16.45
C ASP A 162 -4.53 -1.58 -16.09
N ALA A 163 -3.20 -1.56 -16.12
CA ALA A 163 -2.41 -0.34 -15.94
C ALA A 163 -2.34 0.56 -17.19
N SER A 164 -3.25 0.39 -18.15
CA SER A 164 -3.32 1.13 -19.42
C SER A 164 -1.99 1.10 -20.20
N PRO A 165 -1.50 -0.09 -20.59
CA PRO A 165 -0.24 -0.23 -21.33
C PRO A 165 -0.27 0.43 -22.72
N GLN A 166 -1.46 0.61 -23.31
CA GLN A 166 -1.67 1.17 -24.65
C GLN A 166 -1.58 2.70 -24.69
N VAL A 167 -1.63 3.38 -23.54
CA VAL A 167 -1.60 4.84 -23.48
C VAL A 167 -0.18 5.37 -23.72
N ARG A 168 -0.03 6.30 -24.66
CA ARG A 168 1.25 6.98 -24.90
C ARG A 168 1.63 7.86 -23.71
N ARG A 169 2.81 7.59 -23.16
CA ARG A 169 3.37 8.27 -21.99
C ARG A 169 4.49 9.22 -22.42
N TRP A 170 4.58 10.36 -21.75
CA TRP A 170 5.63 11.35 -21.98
C TRP A 170 6.94 10.95 -21.30
N LEU A 171 6.82 10.35 -20.11
CA LEU A 171 7.92 9.77 -19.36
C LEU A 171 7.50 8.40 -18.83
N ARG A 172 8.49 7.57 -18.44
CA ARG A 172 8.26 6.27 -17.81
C ARG A 172 9.00 6.29 -16.47
N LEU A 173 8.36 6.87 -15.47
CA LEU A 173 8.88 6.94 -14.11
C LEU A 173 8.70 5.59 -13.39
N ASP A 174 9.69 5.24 -12.57
CA ASP A 174 9.56 4.20 -11.55
C ASP A 174 8.62 4.64 -10.43
N ILE A 175 8.15 3.67 -9.65
CA ILE A 175 7.16 3.92 -8.60
C ILE A 175 7.64 4.95 -7.56
N GLN A 176 8.89 4.89 -7.12
CA GLN A 176 9.38 5.79 -6.06
C GLN A 176 9.56 7.22 -6.57
N THR A 177 10.10 7.39 -7.78
CA THR A 177 10.21 8.72 -8.41
C THR A 177 8.82 9.31 -8.68
N ALA A 178 7.87 8.48 -9.11
CA ALA A 178 6.48 8.90 -9.28
C ALA A 178 5.85 9.38 -7.95
N LEU A 179 6.04 8.62 -6.87
CA LEU A 179 5.57 8.97 -5.53
C LEU A 179 6.18 10.29 -5.03
N CYS A 180 7.46 10.56 -5.29
CA CYS A 180 8.08 11.85 -4.97
C CYS A 180 7.33 13.04 -5.58
N LEU A 181 6.97 12.94 -6.86
CA LEU A 181 6.25 14.00 -7.58
C LEU A 181 4.80 14.09 -7.15
N MET A 182 4.14 12.95 -6.98
CA MET A 182 2.74 12.86 -6.58
C MET A 182 2.53 13.39 -5.16
N ASN A 183 3.53 13.30 -4.28
CA ASN A 183 3.42 13.82 -2.92
C ASN A 183 3.21 15.35 -2.86
N ILE A 184 3.67 16.10 -3.87
CA ILE A 184 3.57 17.56 -3.91
C ILE A 184 2.10 18.02 -4.03
N PRO A 185 1.32 17.58 -5.04
CA PRO A 185 -0.09 17.94 -5.12
C PRO A 185 -0.92 17.36 -3.97
N PHE A 186 -0.54 16.22 -3.38
CA PHE A 186 -1.18 15.71 -2.16
C PHE A 186 -1.01 16.69 -1.00
N ALA A 187 0.21 17.15 -0.74
CA ALA A 187 0.48 18.15 0.29
C ALA A 187 -0.24 19.49 0.01
N LEU A 188 -0.43 19.86 -1.27
CA LEU A 188 -1.08 21.10 -1.67
C LEU A 188 -2.62 21.04 -1.61
N CYS A 189 -3.23 19.93 -2.01
CA CYS A 189 -4.69 19.82 -2.14
C CYS A 189 -5.40 19.25 -0.90
N LEU A 190 -4.68 18.54 -0.02
CA LEU A 190 -5.23 18.02 1.24
C LEU A 190 -5.03 19.01 2.38
N THR A 191 -5.89 18.95 3.40
CA THR A 191 -5.65 19.67 4.65
C THR A 191 -4.43 19.07 5.38
N THR A 192 -3.82 19.85 6.28
CA THR A 192 -2.68 19.38 7.08
C THR A 192 -3.01 18.13 7.90
N GLU A 193 -4.24 18.01 8.40
CA GLU A 193 -4.69 16.85 9.17
C GLU A 193 -4.91 15.62 8.28
N GLU A 194 -5.53 15.78 7.11
CA GLU A 194 -5.71 14.68 6.15
C GLU A 194 -4.35 14.16 5.66
N TYR A 195 -3.43 15.06 5.30
CA TYR A 195 -2.09 14.67 4.90
C TYR A 195 -1.32 13.97 6.04
N ARG A 196 -1.44 14.47 7.29
CA ARG A 196 -0.80 13.82 8.44
C ARG A 196 -1.38 12.43 8.68
N ARG A 197 -2.70 12.26 8.55
CA ARG A 197 -3.38 10.98 8.66
C ARG A 197 -2.92 9.99 7.59
N ALA A 198 -2.87 10.41 6.33
CA ALA A 198 -2.37 9.60 5.22
C ALA A 198 -0.90 9.18 5.42
N VAL A 199 -0.03 10.08 5.91
CA VAL A 199 1.36 9.70 6.18
C VAL A 199 1.48 8.76 7.37
N HIS A 200 0.56 8.86 8.33
CA HIS A 200 0.57 8.02 9.52
C HIS A 200 -0.04 6.63 9.30
N SER A 201 -0.98 6.46 8.35
CA SER A 201 -1.60 5.16 8.04
C SER A 201 -0.54 4.07 7.80
N MET A 202 0.54 4.38 7.07
CA MET A 202 1.66 3.47 6.83
C MET A 202 2.35 2.96 8.11
N ARG A 203 2.29 3.68 9.23
CA ARG A 203 2.84 3.19 10.51
C ARG A 203 1.98 2.10 11.13
N LEU A 204 0.69 2.07 10.78
CA LEU A 204 -0.26 1.08 11.27
C LEU A 204 0.02 -0.32 10.70
N ASP A 205 0.92 -0.44 9.73
CA ASP A 205 1.46 -1.74 9.27
C ASP A 205 2.02 -2.58 10.42
N GLU A 206 2.63 -1.95 11.43
CA GLU A 206 3.10 -2.67 12.61
C GLU A 206 1.94 -3.35 13.35
N SER A 207 0.83 -2.62 13.53
CA SER A 207 -0.41 -3.16 14.11
C SER A 207 -1.03 -4.21 13.21
N LEU A 208 -1.11 -3.95 11.90
CA LEU A 208 -1.68 -4.86 10.91
C LEU A 208 -0.96 -6.22 10.90
N MET A 209 0.38 -6.21 10.85
CA MET A 209 1.19 -7.42 10.89
C MET A 209 1.04 -8.17 12.22
N THR A 210 0.86 -7.45 13.33
CA THR A 210 0.61 -8.07 14.63
C THR A 210 -0.74 -8.77 14.66
N VAL A 211 -1.80 -8.11 14.16
CA VAL A 211 -3.14 -8.71 14.04
C VAL A 211 -3.11 -9.94 13.13
N LEU A 212 -2.41 -9.88 11.98
CA LEU A 212 -2.27 -11.03 11.10
C LEU A 212 -1.54 -12.19 11.77
N ALA A 213 -0.48 -11.93 12.54
CA ALA A 213 0.22 -12.96 13.30
C ALA A 213 -0.71 -13.62 14.34
N GLU A 214 -1.48 -12.82 15.09
CA GLU A 214 -2.44 -13.33 16.08
C GLU A 214 -3.56 -14.16 15.45
N LEU A 215 -4.10 -13.73 14.30
CA LEU A 215 -5.17 -14.44 13.61
C LEU A 215 -4.71 -15.75 12.98
N THR A 216 -3.51 -15.76 12.41
CA THR A 216 -2.98 -16.94 11.69
C THR A 216 -2.18 -17.89 12.58
N GLY A 217 -1.71 -17.41 13.73
CA GLY A 217 -0.74 -18.12 14.56
C GLY A 217 0.66 -18.21 13.94
N ASP A 218 0.98 -17.36 12.95
CA ASP A 218 2.25 -17.36 12.24
C ASP A 218 3.13 -16.15 12.60
N ASP A 219 4.18 -16.40 13.37
CA ASP A 219 5.12 -15.35 13.80
C ASP A 219 5.92 -14.72 12.65
N THR A 220 5.85 -15.26 11.44
CA THR A 220 6.54 -14.70 10.26
C THR A 220 6.08 -13.26 9.98
N PHE A 221 4.79 -12.96 10.17
CA PHE A 221 4.26 -11.59 9.99
C PHE A 221 4.95 -10.59 10.93
N LEU A 222 5.30 -10.99 12.16
CA LEU A 222 6.00 -10.13 13.12
C LEU A 222 7.42 -9.76 12.67
N ARG A 223 8.04 -10.57 11.79
CA ARG A 223 9.39 -10.32 11.25
C ARG A 223 9.37 -9.29 10.13
N TRP A 224 8.23 -9.07 9.49
CA TRP A 224 8.06 -8.07 8.42
C TRP A 224 7.54 -6.72 8.92
N ARG A 225 7.37 -6.55 10.23
CA ARG A 225 6.99 -5.28 10.82
C ARG A 225 7.97 -4.19 10.39
N PRO A 226 7.50 -3.11 9.74
CA PRO A 226 8.38 -2.03 9.32
C PRO A 226 8.99 -1.35 10.54
N GLY A 227 10.24 -0.88 10.40
CA GLY A 227 10.96 -0.22 11.49
C GLY A 227 10.31 1.10 11.88
N GLY A 228 9.68 1.16 13.06
CA GLY A 228 9.02 2.35 13.59
C GLY A 228 8.26 2.03 14.86
N VAL A 229 7.75 3.06 15.54
CA VAL A 229 6.81 2.90 16.66
C VAL A 229 5.50 3.54 16.23
N VAL A 230 4.38 2.80 16.26
CA VAL A 230 3.05 3.32 15.90
C VAL A 230 2.71 4.65 16.60
N VAL A 231 3.12 4.81 17.86
CA VAL A 231 2.84 6.00 18.69
C VAL A 231 3.50 7.28 18.15
N ARG A 232 4.52 7.16 17.28
CA ARG A 232 5.29 8.30 16.80
C ARG A 232 4.58 9.02 15.66
N VAL A 233 3.86 10.09 15.99
CA VAL A 233 3.14 10.96 15.04
C VAL A 233 4.06 12.00 14.39
N ASP A 234 5.14 11.52 13.77
CA ASP A 234 6.10 12.40 13.11
C ASP A 234 5.83 12.52 11.62
N SER A 235 5.74 13.76 11.16
CA SER A 235 5.52 14.13 9.76
C SER A 235 6.81 14.29 8.94
N GLY A 236 7.96 13.87 9.51
CA GLY A 236 9.28 13.91 8.87
C GLY A 236 9.67 12.64 8.12
N LEU A 237 8.71 11.71 7.93
CA LEU A 237 8.91 10.48 7.19
C LEU A 237 9.33 10.74 5.75
N ASP A 238 10.18 9.86 5.23
CA ASP A 238 10.45 9.78 3.81
C ASP A 238 9.27 9.15 3.09
N VAL A 239 8.19 9.92 2.88
CA VAL A 239 6.91 9.41 2.36
C VAL A 239 7.07 8.47 1.16
N PRO A 240 7.86 8.79 0.11
CA PRO A 240 7.99 7.91 -1.05
C PRO A 240 8.64 6.56 -0.73
N ARG A 241 9.57 6.53 0.23
CA ARG A 241 10.19 5.30 0.71
C ARG A 241 9.23 4.53 1.61
N ALA A 242 8.54 5.22 2.52
CA ALA A 242 7.57 4.62 3.43
C ALA A 242 6.43 3.93 2.66
N VAL A 243 5.84 4.59 1.66
CA VAL A 243 4.79 4.01 0.81
C VAL A 243 5.30 2.78 0.06
N TYR A 244 6.54 2.81 -0.43
CA TYR A 244 7.13 1.66 -1.10
C TYR A 244 7.37 0.48 -0.15
N GLU A 245 7.91 0.73 1.04
CA GLU A 245 8.13 -0.31 2.06
C GLU A 245 6.80 -0.91 2.53
N HIS A 246 5.80 -0.07 2.77
CA HIS A 246 4.42 -0.43 3.08
C HIS A 246 3.82 -1.37 2.03
N ALA A 247 3.85 -0.99 0.74
CA ALA A 247 3.34 -1.83 -0.34
C ALA A 247 4.05 -3.20 -0.43
N VAL A 248 5.37 -3.23 -0.22
CA VAL A 248 6.15 -4.49 -0.26
C VAL A 248 5.83 -5.40 0.94
N VAL A 249 5.66 -4.85 2.14
CA VAL A 249 5.30 -5.62 3.34
C VAL A 249 3.90 -6.23 3.18
N HIS A 250 2.96 -5.48 2.61
CA HIS A 250 1.61 -5.98 2.31
C HIS A 250 1.64 -7.11 1.28
N GLU A 251 2.48 -7.00 0.24
CA GLU A 251 2.69 -8.07 -0.73
C GLU A 251 3.24 -9.35 -0.07
N TYR A 252 4.20 -9.23 0.85
CA TYR A 252 4.70 -10.37 1.63
C TYR A 252 3.59 -11.04 2.45
N ALA A 253 2.79 -10.22 3.12
CA ALA A 253 1.69 -10.71 3.94
C ALA A 253 0.64 -11.45 3.11
N HIS A 254 0.24 -10.88 1.97
CA HIS A 254 -0.73 -11.49 1.06
C HIS A 254 -0.23 -12.81 0.49
N ALA A 255 1.00 -12.85 -0.02
CA ALA A 255 1.60 -14.07 -0.53
C ALA A 255 1.69 -15.17 0.54
N ARG A 256 1.95 -14.79 1.81
CA ARG A 256 1.95 -15.74 2.92
C ARG A 256 0.55 -16.29 3.22
N LEU A 257 -0.47 -15.44 3.22
CA LEU A 257 -1.86 -15.88 3.40
C LEU A 257 -2.30 -16.82 2.28
N VAL A 258 -1.94 -16.53 1.03
CA VAL A 258 -2.19 -17.42 -0.12
C VAL A 258 -1.51 -18.78 0.08
N ALA A 259 -0.26 -18.79 0.56
CA ALA A 259 0.45 -20.03 0.85
C ALA A 259 -0.19 -20.82 2.00
N LEU A 260 -0.68 -20.15 3.04
CA LEU A 260 -1.42 -20.78 4.15
C LEU A 260 -2.74 -21.38 3.65
N ALA A 261 -3.48 -20.68 2.79
CA ALA A 261 -4.71 -21.19 2.17
C ALA A 261 -4.46 -22.46 1.36
N ALA A 262 -3.39 -22.49 0.55
CA ALA A 262 -2.99 -23.66 -0.21
C ALA A 262 -2.53 -24.84 0.68
N GLY A 263 -1.79 -24.55 1.75
CA GLY A 263 -1.33 -25.56 2.72
C GLY A 263 -2.48 -26.18 3.54
N GLY A 264 -3.50 -25.38 3.88
CA GLY A 264 -4.70 -25.85 4.56
C GLY A 264 -5.58 -26.76 3.69
N ALA A 265 -5.70 -26.45 2.39
CA ALA A 265 -6.43 -27.28 1.43
C ALA A 265 -5.78 -28.68 1.25
N GLY A 266 -4.46 -28.76 1.29
CA GLY A 266 -3.72 -30.04 1.20
C GLY A 266 -3.95 -30.99 2.38
N GLN A 267 -4.10 -30.46 3.61
CA GLN A 267 -4.34 -31.27 4.81
C GLN A 267 -5.79 -31.77 4.94
N ALA A 268 -6.76 -31.06 4.35
CA ALA A 268 -8.16 -31.48 4.33
C ALA A 268 -8.39 -32.68 3.39
N SER A 269 -7.68 -32.71 2.24
CA SER A 269 -7.78 -33.81 1.27
C SER A 269 -7.07 -35.09 1.72
N SER A 270 -6.07 -35.02 2.61
CA SER A 270 -5.37 -36.20 3.13
C SER A 270 -6.04 -36.84 4.35
N ARG A 271 -7.01 -36.15 4.98
CA ARG A 271 -7.81 -36.68 6.11
C ARG A 271 -9.11 -37.35 5.67
N THR A 272 -9.43 -37.28 4.38
CA THR A 272 -10.63 -37.87 3.76
C THR A 272 -10.32 -39.06 2.86
N ALA A 273 -9.07 -39.55 2.87
CA ALA A 273 -8.61 -40.75 2.17
C ALA A 273 -8.23 -41.86 3.14
#